data_AF-A0A1Y5F7Y4-F1
#
_entry.id   AF-A0A1Y5F7Y4-F1
#
_cell.length_a   1.000
_cell.length_b   1.000
_cell.length_c   1.000
_cell.angle_alpha   90.00
_cell.angle_beta   90.00
_cell.angle_gamma   90.00
#
_symmetry.space_group_name_H-M   'P 1'
#
loop_
_entity.id
_entity.type
_entity.pdbx_description
1 polymer ?
#
loop_
_entity_poly.entity_id
_entity_poly.type
_entity_poly.pdbx_seq_one_letter_code
_entity_poly.pdbx_strand_id
1 'polypeptide(L)'
;MRKILFLYFLISVSALAVPDEVHFFFVSPKRTSLYEGFNLFPILSGSYLAANETECVPMGDGCFHPQLGFVEGDAGAGKKDQILKPLKTINSSEVDLVKCDKGNYFDIFCGKATGGPSRRTGVEVWIDTSSSMRNIDYNSDPQFCERRTIVKKVRDACGEKINFQIFDTAKKELGVASGSCQNYGLNNQKKMIKWIKDSNAKVVYLITDIDEYSIELRDFLVSISAQIYGGDFGAYSMKDLQQFMDGAVSKYCK
;
A
#
# COMPACT_ATOMS: atom_id res chain seq x y z
N MET A 1 -1.65 57.66 -15.41
CA MET A 1 -2.08 56.26 -15.62
C MET A 1 -0.87 55.32 -15.60
N ARG A 2 -0.29 55.04 -14.42
CA ARG A 2 0.99 54.28 -14.32
C ARG A 2 1.05 53.39 -13.06
N LYS A 3 -0.10 52.84 -12.64
CA LYS A 3 -0.22 52.02 -11.41
C LYS A 3 -1.02 50.71 -11.59
N ILE A 4 -1.32 50.28 -12.82
CA ILE A 4 -2.17 49.09 -13.07
C ILE A 4 -1.37 47.87 -13.56
N LEU A 5 -0.05 47.96 -13.69
CA LEU A 5 0.77 46.91 -14.31
C LEU A 5 1.51 45.98 -13.32
N PHE A 6 1.12 45.99 -12.04
CA PHE A 6 1.75 45.15 -11.00
C PHE A 6 0.82 44.07 -10.41
N LEU A 7 -0.35 43.84 -11.02
CA LEU A 7 -1.35 42.88 -10.54
C LEU A 7 -1.46 41.61 -11.41
N TYR A 8 -0.41 41.26 -12.15
CA TYR A 8 -0.36 40.03 -12.96
C TYR A 8 0.67 39.00 -12.48
N PHE A 9 1.33 39.24 -11.34
CA PHE A 9 2.38 38.36 -10.79
C PHE A 9 1.96 37.62 -9.51
N LEU A 10 0.67 37.30 -9.39
CA LEU A 10 0.11 36.50 -8.28
C LEU A 10 -0.64 35.25 -8.78
N ILE A 11 -0.25 34.72 -9.94
CA ILE A 11 -0.46 33.29 -10.19
C ILE A 11 0.70 32.57 -9.50
N SER A 12 0.62 32.51 -8.17
CA SER A 12 1.38 31.57 -7.36
C SER A 12 0.95 30.19 -7.81
N VAL A 13 1.65 29.65 -8.81
CA VAL A 13 1.54 28.25 -9.19
C VAL A 13 2.01 27.48 -7.96
N SER A 14 1.06 27.03 -7.16
CA SER A 14 1.30 25.96 -6.19
C SER A 14 1.78 24.78 -7.02
N ALA A 15 3.10 24.62 -7.10
CA ALA A 15 3.73 23.44 -7.65
C ALA A 15 3.33 22.29 -6.74
N LEU A 16 2.16 21.71 -7.02
CA LEU A 16 1.76 20.43 -6.47
C LEU A 16 2.84 19.46 -6.92
N ALA A 17 3.58 18.92 -5.95
CA ALA A 17 4.65 17.96 -6.14
C ALA A 17 4.07 16.59 -6.53
N VAL A 18 3.28 16.56 -7.61
CA VAL A 18 2.79 15.33 -8.21
C VAL A 18 3.90 14.80 -9.12
N PRO A 19 4.16 13.48 -9.15
CA PRO A 19 5.11 12.87 -10.07
C PRO A 19 4.83 13.23 -11.53
N ASP A 20 5.87 13.30 -12.35
CA ASP A 20 5.71 13.61 -13.79
C ASP A 20 4.97 12.46 -14.51
N GLU A 21 5.22 11.21 -14.12
CA GLU A 21 4.55 10.01 -14.64
C GLU A 21 4.11 9.07 -13.50
N VAL A 22 2.86 8.61 -13.52
CA VAL A 22 2.33 7.61 -12.59
C VAL A 22 1.80 6.41 -13.38
N HIS A 23 2.32 5.23 -13.10
CA HIS A 23 1.85 3.95 -13.62
C HIS A 23 1.24 3.15 -12.48
N PHE A 24 -0.04 2.81 -12.61
CA PHE A 24 -0.80 2.12 -11.58
C PHE A 24 -1.27 0.76 -12.09
N PHE A 25 -0.87 -0.32 -11.43
CA PHE A 25 -1.19 -1.69 -11.81
C PHE A 25 -2.17 -2.29 -10.80
N PHE A 26 -3.37 -2.60 -11.29
CA PHE A 26 -4.36 -3.43 -10.60
C PHE A 26 -4.18 -4.88 -11.06
N VAL A 27 -3.45 -5.66 -10.27
CA VAL A 27 -3.14 -7.04 -10.58
C VAL A 27 -4.31 -7.93 -10.15
N SER A 28 -4.68 -8.84 -11.03
CA SER A 28 -5.74 -9.82 -10.81
C SER A 28 -5.17 -11.23 -10.79
N PRO A 29 -5.79 -12.16 -10.04
CA PRO A 29 -5.38 -13.55 -10.07
C PRO A 29 -5.58 -14.12 -11.47
N LYS A 30 -4.76 -15.10 -11.85
CA LYS A 30 -4.95 -15.81 -13.12
C LYS A 30 -6.36 -16.39 -13.13
N ARG A 31 -7.20 -15.95 -14.07
CA ARG A 31 -8.51 -16.57 -14.31
C ARG A 31 -8.26 -18.00 -14.76
N THR A 32 -8.32 -18.95 -13.84
CA THR A 32 -8.48 -20.36 -14.19
C THR A 32 -9.90 -20.52 -14.70
N SER A 33 -10.10 -20.37 -16.01
CA SER A 33 -11.31 -20.85 -16.66
C SER A 33 -11.31 -22.39 -16.59
N LEU A 34 -11.73 -22.92 -15.46
CA LEU A 34 -12.01 -24.35 -15.26
C LEU A 34 -13.29 -24.49 -14.43
N TYR A 35 -14.34 -23.85 -14.91
CA TYR A 35 -15.73 -24.19 -14.64
C TYR A 35 -16.57 -23.88 -15.88
N GLU A 36 -16.26 -24.52 -17.00
CA GLU A 36 -17.30 -24.90 -17.95
C GLU A 36 -18.10 -26.02 -17.29
N GLY A 37 -19.23 -25.71 -16.65
CA GLY A 37 -20.13 -26.77 -16.18
C GLY A 37 -20.92 -26.56 -14.89
N PHE A 38 -21.17 -25.33 -14.43
CA PHE A 38 -22.20 -25.13 -13.40
C PHE A 38 -23.14 -23.97 -13.76
N ASN A 39 -23.91 -24.20 -14.81
CA ASN A 39 -25.27 -23.66 -14.84
C ASN A 39 -26.11 -24.49 -13.86
N LEU A 40 -26.39 -23.94 -12.68
CA LEU A 40 -27.73 -23.87 -12.10
C LEU A 40 -27.61 -23.30 -10.69
N PHE A 41 -28.10 -22.07 -10.52
CA PHE A 41 -28.81 -21.76 -9.27
C PHE A 41 -29.94 -22.80 -9.13
N PRO A 42 -30.11 -23.32 -7.90
CA PRO A 42 -31.38 -23.02 -7.27
C PRO A 42 -31.15 -22.34 -5.93
N ILE A 43 -31.93 -21.28 -5.77
CA ILE A 43 -32.31 -20.68 -4.51
C ILE A 43 -32.92 -21.76 -3.58
N LEU A 44 -32.68 -21.61 -2.27
CA LEU A 44 -33.28 -22.29 -1.10
C LEU A 44 -32.71 -23.65 -0.66
N SER A 45 -32.03 -23.62 0.50
CA SER A 45 -32.31 -24.34 1.76
C SER A 45 -31.03 -24.28 2.60
N GLY A 46 -30.96 -23.54 3.70
CA GLY A 46 -31.55 -24.00 4.94
C GLY A 46 -30.67 -25.05 5.61
N SER A 47 -29.77 -24.58 6.49
CA SER A 47 -29.20 -25.33 7.63
C SER A 47 -28.01 -26.25 7.40
N TYR A 48 -27.17 -26.30 8.44
CA TYR A 48 -26.10 -27.28 8.76
C TYR A 48 -24.66 -26.95 8.35
N LEU A 49 -24.13 -25.86 8.91
CA LEU A 49 -22.91 -25.94 9.73
C LEU A 49 -23.11 -25.13 11.01
N ALA A 50 -24.04 -25.60 11.86
CA ALA A 50 -24.01 -25.29 13.28
C ALA A 50 -22.85 -26.10 13.87
N ALA A 51 -21.66 -25.49 13.93
CA ALA A 51 -20.61 -25.98 14.80
C ALA A 51 -21.10 -25.79 16.25
N ASN A 52 -21.17 -26.91 16.98
CA ASN A 52 -21.56 -27.06 18.38
C ASN A 52 -21.63 -25.76 19.18
N GLU A 53 -22.84 -25.46 19.64
CA GLU A 53 -23.07 -24.54 20.74
C GLU A 53 -22.40 -25.09 22.02
N THR A 54 -22.01 -24.16 22.89
CA THR A 54 -21.87 -24.30 24.36
C THR A 54 -20.59 -24.83 25.02
N GLU A 55 -19.39 -24.63 24.47
CA GLU A 55 -18.22 -24.61 25.37
C GLU A 55 -17.38 -23.35 25.17
N CYS A 56 -17.57 -22.44 26.13
CA CYS A 56 -16.75 -21.28 26.29
C CYS A 56 -15.38 -21.73 26.84
N VAL A 57 -14.29 -21.34 26.17
CA VAL A 57 -12.93 -21.78 26.53
C VAL A 57 -12.36 -20.82 27.58
N PRO A 58 -12.02 -21.28 28.80
CA PRO A 58 -11.54 -20.40 29.86
C PRO A 58 -10.18 -19.78 29.49
N MET A 59 -10.07 -18.46 29.60
CA MET A 59 -8.85 -17.69 29.33
C MET A 59 -8.67 -16.57 30.34
N GLY A 60 -7.73 -16.74 31.28
CA GLY A 60 -7.44 -15.73 32.29
C GLY A 60 -8.66 -15.46 33.19
N ASP A 61 -9.07 -14.20 33.28
CA ASP A 61 -10.16 -13.72 34.15
C ASP A 61 -11.56 -13.84 33.49
N GLY A 62 -11.63 -14.47 32.32
CA GLY A 62 -12.86 -14.62 31.56
C GLY A 62 -12.83 -15.84 30.66
N CYS A 63 -13.72 -15.83 29.67
CA CYS A 63 -13.98 -16.98 28.84
C CYS A 63 -14.21 -16.57 27.39
N PHE A 64 -13.55 -17.24 26.44
CA PHE A 64 -13.63 -16.88 25.03
C PHE A 64 -14.70 -17.71 24.31
N HIS A 65 -15.73 -17.02 23.82
CA HIS A 65 -16.83 -17.60 23.08
C HIS A 65 -16.64 -17.35 21.58
N PRO A 66 -16.66 -18.38 20.69
CA PRO A 66 -16.34 -18.23 19.27
C PRO A 66 -17.17 -17.18 18.52
N GLN A 67 -18.41 -16.98 18.94
CA GLN A 67 -19.34 -16.01 18.34
C GLN A 67 -19.41 -14.66 19.07
N LEU A 68 -19.10 -14.63 20.37
CA LEU A 68 -19.30 -13.43 21.21
C LEU A 68 -17.97 -12.76 21.59
N GLY A 69 -16.84 -13.39 21.30
CA GLY A 69 -15.53 -12.94 21.73
C GLY A 69 -15.27 -13.22 23.21
N PHE A 70 -14.40 -12.43 23.83
CA PHE A 70 -14.03 -12.59 25.24
C PHE A 70 -15.15 -12.07 26.15
N VAL A 71 -15.67 -12.95 27.02
CA VAL A 71 -16.68 -12.66 28.03
C VAL A 71 -15.99 -12.65 29.39
N GLU A 72 -15.92 -11.48 30.02
CA GLU A 72 -15.38 -11.33 31.38
C GLU A 72 -16.33 -11.98 32.39
N GLY A 73 -15.81 -12.83 33.27
CA GLY A 73 -16.59 -13.46 34.33
C GLY A 73 -16.49 -12.66 35.63
N ASP A 74 -17.61 -12.50 36.34
CA ASP A 74 -17.70 -11.88 37.68
C ASP A 74 -17.01 -12.74 38.78
N ALA A 75 -15.70 -12.94 38.66
CA ALA A 75 -14.89 -13.58 39.68
C ALA A 75 -13.63 -12.75 39.94
N GLY A 76 -13.79 -11.70 40.75
CA GLY A 76 -12.78 -11.28 41.72
C GLY A 76 -11.46 -10.70 41.20
N ALA A 77 -11.43 -9.37 41.15
CA ALA A 77 -10.29 -8.54 41.57
C ALA A 77 -8.94 -8.70 40.84
N GLY A 78 -8.83 -7.97 39.73
CA GLY A 78 -7.94 -6.82 39.67
C GLY A 78 -6.50 -7.07 39.22
N LYS A 79 -6.21 -6.73 37.96
CA LYS A 79 -4.94 -6.11 37.56
C LYS A 79 -5.20 -4.96 36.59
N LYS A 80 -4.61 -3.81 36.92
CA LYS A 80 -4.63 -2.60 36.11
C LYS A 80 -4.02 -2.90 34.75
N ASP A 81 -4.81 -2.75 33.70
CA ASP A 81 -4.27 -2.63 32.34
C ASP A 81 -3.38 -1.40 32.29
N GLN A 82 -2.07 -1.65 32.28
CA GLN A 82 -1.14 -0.69 31.72
C GLN A 82 -1.50 -0.58 30.24
N ILE A 83 -2.09 0.54 29.87
CA ILE A 83 -2.21 0.97 28.48
C ILE A 83 -0.79 0.98 27.90
N LEU A 84 -0.40 -0.13 27.28
CA LEU A 84 0.79 -0.25 26.46
C LEU A 84 0.55 0.67 25.27
N LYS A 85 1.03 1.91 25.40
CA LYS A 85 1.15 2.80 24.25
C LYS A 85 1.95 2.05 23.18
N PRO A 86 1.42 1.88 21.96
CA PRO A 86 2.15 1.19 20.92
C PRO A 86 3.47 1.94 20.69
N LEU A 87 4.58 1.26 20.94
CA LEU A 87 5.91 1.77 20.63
C LEU A 87 6.01 1.87 19.10
N LYS A 88 5.98 3.09 18.59
CA LYS A 88 6.27 3.37 17.18
C LYS A 88 7.70 2.92 16.89
N THR A 89 7.85 1.88 16.07
CA THR A 89 9.13 1.48 15.53
C THR A 89 9.63 2.54 14.54
N ILE A 90 10.89 2.95 14.68
CA ILE A 90 11.53 4.10 14.01
C ILE A 90 11.71 3.92 12.48
N ASN A 91 11.26 2.80 11.90
CA ASN A 91 11.45 2.46 10.48
C ASN A 91 10.24 2.77 9.58
N SER A 92 9.30 3.64 9.99
CA SER A 92 8.29 4.11 9.04
C SER A 92 8.76 5.41 8.39
N SER A 93 8.66 5.49 7.05
CA SER A 93 8.87 6.75 6.32
C SER A 93 7.86 7.83 6.74
N GLU A 94 6.83 7.46 7.51
CA GLU A 94 5.89 8.37 8.17
C GLU A 94 6.50 9.15 9.35
N VAL A 95 7.62 8.72 9.94
CA VAL A 95 8.28 9.43 11.07
C VAL A 95 9.06 10.68 10.61
N ASP A 96 9.40 10.79 9.33
CA ASP A 96 10.12 11.95 8.76
C ASP A 96 9.22 13.14 8.37
N LEU A 97 7.92 13.11 8.69
CA LEU A 97 7.00 14.23 8.44
C LEU A 97 6.80 15.14 9.66
N VAL A 98 7.84 15.38 10.46
CA VAL A 98 7.85 16.59 11.30
C VAL A 98 7.87 17.76 10.33
N LYS A 99 6.75 18.46 10.19
CA LYS A 99 6.72 19.72 9.44
C LYS A 99 7.65 20.70 10.15
N CYS A 100 8.84 20.89 9.58
CA CYS A 100 9.82 21.88 10.02
C CYS A 100 9.33 23.28 9.62
N ASP A 101 8.19 23.67 10.17
CA ASP A 101 7.66 25.02 10.01
C ASP A 101 8.34 25.91 11.05
N LYS A 102 8.98 27.00 10.58
CA LYS A 102 9.68 27.97 11.44
C LYS A 102 8.74 28.43 12.57
N GLY A 103 9.12 28.14 13.81
CA GLY A 103 8.41 28.58 15.02
C GLY A 103 7.68 27.49 15.82
N ASN A 104 7.75 26.22 15.40
CA ASN A 104 7.17 25.10 16.16
C ASN A 104 8.17 24.49 17.17
N TYR A 105 7.67 23.99 18.31
CA TYR A 105 8.49 23.41 19.39
C TYR A 105 9.35 22.20 18.95
N PHE A 106 8.95 21.51 17.89
CA PHE A 106 9.66 20.33 17.35
C PHE A 106 10.76 20.66 16.33
N ASP A 107 11.02 21.94 16.04
CA ASP A 107 12.06 22.40 15.10
C ASP A 107 13.49 22.05 15.58
N ILE A 108 13.67 21.82 16.89
CA ILE A 108 14.93 21.33 17.49
C ILE A 108 15.33 19.95 16.94
N PHE A 109 14.36 19.11 16.56
CA PHE A 109 14.61 17.78 16.00
C PHE A 109 14.78 17.79 14.47
N CYS A 110 14.52 18.93 13.80
CA CYS A 110 14.77 19.09 12.37
C CYS A 110 16.26 19.32 12.03
N GLY A 111 17.14 19.43 13.04
CA GLY A 111 18.55 19.81 12.90
C GLY A 111 19.47 18.91 12.08
N LYS A 112 18.98 17.84 11.43
CA LYS A 112 19.74 17.02 10.46
C LYS A 112 18.90 16.44 9.31
N ALA A 113 17.61 16.79 9.18
CA ALA A 113 16.84 16.49 7.97
C ALA A 113 17.31 17.49 6.91
N THR A 114 18.29 17.09 6.13
CA THR A 114 18.97 17.91 5.12
C THR A 114 17.96 18.65 4.25
N GLY A 115 17.81 19.96 4.47
CA GLY A 115 17.22 20.92 3.53
C GLY A 115 18.10 21.16 2.30
N GLY A 116 18.67 20.08 1.75
CA GLY A 116 19.16 20.10 0.37
C GLY A 116 17.97 19.97 -0.57
N PRO A 117 18.04 20.45 -1.82
CA PRO A 117 17.01 20.16 -2.81
C PRO A 117 16.81 18.64 -2.84
N SER A 118 15.61 18.16 -2.51
CA SER A 118 15.30 16.74 -2.56
C SER A 118 15.67 16.27 -3.96
N ARG A 119 16.76 15.52 -4.08
CA ARG A 119 17.22 15.00 -5.36
C ARG A 119 16.07 14.13 -5.84
N ARG A 120 15.31 14.58 -6.84
CA ARG A 120 14.15 13.84 -7.36
C ARG A 120 14.61 12.40 -7.56
N THR A 121 14.04 11.46 -6.80
CA THR A 121 14.27 10.04 -7.04
C THR A 121 13.84 9.78 -8.48
N GLY A 122 14.73 9.20 -9.27
CA GLY A 122 14.49 9.06 -10.71
C GLY A 122 13.26 8.17 -10.96
N VAL A 123 13.18 7.06 -10.24
CA VAL A 123 12.08 6.09 -10.34
C VAL A 123 11.79 5.51 -8.96
N GLU A 124 10.51 5.44 -8.60
CA GLU A 124 10.02 4.74 -7.42
C GLU A 124 9.10 3.58 -7.82
N VAL A 125 9.25 2.45 -7.15
CA VAL A 125 8.38 1.28 -7.30
C VAL A 125 7.78 0.96 -5.95
N TRP A 126 6.46 1.06 -5.85
CA TRP A 126 5.70 0.81 -4.63
C TRP A 126 4.94 -0.49 -4.77
N ILE A 127 5.08 -1.36 -3.79
CA ILE A 127 4.53 -2.71 -3.81
C ILE A 127 3.57 -2.88 -2.64
N ASP A 128 2.34 -3.23 -2.96
CA ASP A 128 1.34 -3.53 -1.94
C ASP A 128 1.73 -4.81 -1.18
N THR A 129 1.63 -4.75 0.13
CA THR A 129 1.86 -5.84 1.09
C THR A 129 0.63 -6.12 1.95
N SER A 130 -0.52 -5.59 1.55
CA SER A 130 -1.82 -5.87 2.15
C SER A 130 -2.16 -7.36 2.14
N SER A 131 -3.08 -7.75 3.01
CA SER A 131 -3.50 -9.14 3.13
C SER A 131 -4.17 -9.72 1.87
N SER A 132 -4.83 -8.89 1.06
CA SER A 132 -5.52 -9.29 -0.19
C SER A 132 -4.55 -9.70 -1.29
N MET A 133 -3.30 -9.20 -1.27
CA MET A 133 -2.24 -9.63 -2.18
C MET A 133 -1.93 -11.13 -2.09
N ARG A 134 -2.30 -11.80 -0.99
CA ARG A 134 -2.22 -13.26 -0.87
C ARG A 134 -3.02 -13.98 -1.96
N ASN A 135 -4.12 -13.40 -2.46
CA ASN A 135 -4.93 -14.00 -3.52
C ASN A 135 -4.25 -13.94 -4.90
N ILE A 136 -3.26 -13.07 -5.06
CA ILE A 136 -2.59 -12.83 -6.34
C ILE A 136 -1.38 -13.75 -6.52
N ASP A 137 -0.48 -13.79 -5.55
CA ASP A 137 0.82 -14.47 -5.68
C ASP A 137 1.15 -15.43 -4.52
N TYR A 138 0.12 -16.16 -4.05
CA TYR A 138 0.29 -17.19 -3.01
C TYR A 138 1.38 -18.21 -3.38
N ASN A 139 2.24 -18.48 -2.41
CA ASN A 139 3.23 -19.56 -2.46
C ASN A 139 3.23 -20.30 -1.12
N SER A 140 3.55 -21.60 -1.15
CA SER A 140 3.76 -22.39 0.06
C SER A 140 4.98 -21.93 0.86
N ASP A 141 6.00 -21.40 0.18
CA ASP A 141 7.16 -20.80 0.86
C ASP A 141 6.90 -19.31 1.14
N PRO A 142 6.82 -18.88 2.41
CA PRO A 142 6.53 -17.48 2.77
C PRO A 142 7.61 -16.50 2.32
N GLN A 143 8.80 -16.97 1.96
CA GLN A 143 9.87 -16.12 1.42
C GLN A 143 9.77 -15.92 -0.09
N PHE A 144 8.94 -16.69 -0.81
CA PHE A 144 8.83 -16.60 -2.26
C PHE A 144 7.46 -16.09 -2.70
N CYS A 145 7.49 -15.12 -3.60
CA CYS A 145 6.29 -14.55 -4.24
C CYS A 145 6.69 -13.96 -5.60
N GLU A 146 5.72 -13.76 -6.49
CA GLU A 146 5.99 -13.19 -7.81
C GLU A 146 6.49 -11.73 -7.68
N ARG A 147 6.02 -10.97 -6.69
CA ARG A 147 6.54 -9.61 -6.35
C ARG A 147 8.04 -9.61 -6.08
N ARG A 148 8.55 -10.56 -5.27
CA ARG A 148 9.99 -10.67 -4.96
C ARG A 148 10.82 -10.91 -6.21
N THR A 149 10.30 -11.69 -7.15
CA THR A 149 10.98 -11.96 -8.42
C THR A 149 11.15 -10.68 -9.24
N ILE A 150 10.12 -9.83 -9.28
CA ILE A 150 10.18 -8.51 -9.94
C ILE A 150 11.21 -7.63 -9.24
N VAL A 151 11.13 -7.49 -7.91
CA VAL A 151 12.08 -6.67 -7.13
C VAL A 151 13.51 -7.10 -7.41
N LYS A 152 13.78 -8.42 -7.34
CA LYS A 152 15.12 -8.96 -7.55
C LYS A 152 15.62 -8.64 -8.96
N LYS A 153 14.84 -8.95 -10.00
CA LYS A 153 15.21 -8.67 -11.39
C LYS A 153 15.54 -7.20 -11.62
N VAL A 154 14.67 -6.30 -11.14
CA VAL A 154 14.82 -4.86 -11.35
C VAL A 154 16.00 -4.32 -10.55
N ARG A 155 16.20 -4.76 -9.29
CA ARG A 155 17.35 -4.36 -8.47
C ARG A 155 18.68 -4.86 -9.06
N ASP A 156 18.71 -6.10 -9.54
CA ASP A 156 19.89 -6.68 -10.18
C ASP A 156 20.27 -5.95 -11.49
N ALA A 157 19.28 -5.44 -12.24
CA ALA A 157 19.51 -4.73 -13.49
C ALA A 157 19.79 -3.23 -13.33
N CYS A 158 19.22 -2.59 -12.32
CA CYS A 158 19.20 -1.13 -12.18
C CYS A 158 20.04 -0.59 -11.01
N GLY A 159 20.46 -1.47 -10.09
CA GLY A 159 21.17 -1.09 -8.87
C GLY A 159 20.38 -0.09 -8.03
N GLU A 160 21.09 0.93 -7.52
CA GLU A 160 20.56 1.96 -6.63
C GLU A 160 19.77 3.07 -7.34
N LYS A 161 19.58 3.00 -8.67
CA LYS A 161 18.83 4.02 -9.43
C LYS A 161 17.32 4.02 -9.15
N ILE A 162 16.81 2.92 -8.59
CA ILE A 162 15.39 2.69 -8.32
C ILE A 162 15.17 2.53 -6.82
N ASN A 163 14.25 3.32 -6.27
CA ASN A 163 13.83 3.17 -4.88
C ASN A 163 12.61 2.23 -4.79
N PHE A 164 12.72 1.19 -3.99
CA PHE A 164 11.62 0.27 -3.71
C PHE A 164 10.96 0.62 -2.39
N GLN A 165 9.65 0.76 -2.41
CA GLN A 165 8.84 0.96 -1.21
C GLN A 165 7.79 -0.14 -1.13
N ILE A 166 7.44 -0.52 0.08
CA ILE A 166 6.28 -1.35 0.38
C ILE A 166 5.24 -0.51 1.10
N PHE A 167 3.98 -0.86 0.89
CA PHE A 167 2.89 -0.18 1.55
C PHE A 167 1.79 -1.13 1.98
N ASP A 168 1.10 -0.71 3.04
CA ASP A 168 -0.09 -1.30 3.61
C ASP A 168 -0.93 -0.14 4.21
N THR A 169 -1.13 -0.16 5.52
CA THR A 169 -1.49 0.99 6.36
C THR A 169 -0.44 2.12 6.39
N ALA A 170 0.83 1.81 6.13
CA ALA A 170 1.95 2.75 6.14
C ALA A 170 2.91 2.46 4.97
N LYS A 171 3.62 3.49 4.50
CA LYS A 171 4.65 3.36 3.46
C LYS A 171 6.04 3.21 4.09
N LYS A 172 6.85 2.27 3.60
CA LYS A 172 8.21 2.01 4.12
C LYS A 172 9.16 1.66 2.99
N GLU A 173 10.45 1.95 3.17
CA GLU A 173 11.47 1.53 2.22
C GLU A 173 11.71 0.01 2.31
N LEU A 174 11.86 -0.64 1.15
CA LEU A 174 12.08 -2.07 1.06
C LEU A 174 13.56 -2.41 1.24
N GLY A 175 13.94 -2.81 2.46
CA GLY A 175 15.29 -3.31 2.74
C GLY A 175 15.62 -4.58 1.95
N VAL A 176 15.06 -5.73 2.37
CA VAL A 176 15.29 -7.03 1.73
C VAL A 176 14.15 -7.40 0.77
N ALA A 177 14.48 -8.03 -0.36
CA ALA A 177 13.48 -8.36 -1.38
C ALA A 177 12.38 -9.34 -0.89
N SER A 178 12.63 -10.14 0.15
CA SER A 178 11.58 -10.99 0.74
C SER A 178 10.50 -10.18 1.48
N GLY A 179 10.80 -8.93 1.86
CA GLY A 179 9.81 -8.02 2.46
C GLY A 179 8.62 -7.74 1.53
N SER A 180 8.79 -7.86 0.21
CA SER A 180 7.68 -7.71 -0.73
C SER A 180 6.69 -8.88 -0.74
N CYS A 181 7.00 -9.98 -0.06
CA CYS A 181 6.09 -11.14 0.07
C CYS A 181 5.24 -11.09 1.33
N GLN A 182 5.39 -10.04 2.13
CA GLN A 182 4.56 -9.84 3.31
C GLN A 182 3.11 -9.55 2.87
N ASN A 183 2.16 -10.16 3.56
CA ASN A 183 0.72 -10.05 3.31
C ASN A 183 0.02 -9.77 4.65
N TYR A 184 0.08 -8.53 5.13
CA TYR A 184 -0.55 -8.14 6.38
C TYR A 184 -1.14 -6.73 6.28
N GLY A 185 -2.10 -6.46 7.16
CA GLY A 185 -2.77 -5.18 7.19
C GLY A 185 -3.80 -5.00 6.08
N LEU A 186 -4.45 -3.84 6.17
CA LEU A 186 -5.38 -3.32 5.17
C LEU A 186 -4.73 -2.11 4.52
N ASN A 187 -5.16 -1.82 3.31
CA ASN A 187 -4.73 -0.59 2.65
C ASN A 187 -5.57 0.59 3.11
N ASN A 188 -5.00 1.79 2.99
CA ASN A 188 -5.74 3.02 3.21
C ASN A 188 -5.64 3.89 1.97
N GLN A 189 -6.67 3.82 1.13
CA GLN A 189 -6.73 4.52 -0.14
C GLN A 189 -6.51 6.04 -0.02
N LYS A 190 -7.05 6.68 1.03
CA LYS A 190 -6.85 8.13 1.25
C LYS A 190 -5.39 8.45 1.53
N LYS A 191 -4.72 7.60 2.32
CA LYS A 191 -3.26 7.73 2.54
C LYS A 191 -2.49 7.47 1.26
N MET A 192 -2.88 6.48 0.46
CA MET A 192 -2.24 6.18 -0.83
C MET A 192 -2.30 7.36 -1.79
N ILE A 193 -3.48 7.95 -1.97
CA ILE A 193 -3.69 9.16 -2.77
C ILE A 193 -2.81 10.30 -2.24
N LYS A 194 -2.74 10.46 -0.92
CA LYS A 194 -1.87 11.46 -0.30
C LYS A 194 -0.39 11.18 -0.59
N TRP A 195 0.07 9.95 -0.47
CA TRP A 195 1.46 9.59 -0.79
C TRP A 195 1.81 9.88 -2.25
N ILE A 196 0.90 9.64 -3.19
CA ILE A 196 1.09 9.98 -4.61
C ILE A 196 1.23 11.50 -4.77
N LYS A 197 0.38 12.29 -4.11
CA LYS A 197 0.44 13.76 -4.14
C LYS A 197 1.69 14.35 -3.48
N ASP A 198 2.24 13.64 -2.50
CA ASP A 198 3.41 14.06 -1.74
C ASP A 198 4.74 13.53 -2.35
N SER A 199 4.69 12.73 -3.42
CA SER A 199 5.87 12.09 -4.01
C SER A 199 6.62 13.02 -4.97
N ASN A 200 7.91 13.26 -4.69
CA ASN A 200 8.80 14.05 -5.53
C ASN A 200 9.50 13.22 -6.64
N ALA A 201 9.11 11.97 -6.84
CA ALA A 201 9.71 11.10 -7.85
C ALA A 201 9.36 11.54 -9.28
N LYS A 202 10.26 11.30 -10.23
CA LYS A 202 9.96 11.56 -11.65
C LYS A 202 8.92 10.57 -12.17
N VAL A 203 9.08 9.29 -11.84
CA VAL A 203 8.18 8.20 -12.24
C VAL A 203 7.83 7.36 -11.03
N VAL A 204 6.54 7.08 -10.82
CA VAL A 204 6.05 6.18 -9.78
C VAL A 204 5.34 4.99 -10.42
N TYR A 205 5.80 3.78 -10.11
CA TYR A 205 5.12 2.53 -10.42
C TYR A 205 4.45 2.00 -9.15
N LEU A 206 3.16 1.78 -9.19
CA LEU A 206 2.36 1.39 -8.03
C LEU A 206 1.67 0.06 -8.33
N ILE A 207 2.01 -0.99 -7.59
CA ILE A 207 1.54 -2.36 -7.82
C ILE A 207 0.64 -2.77 -6.66
N THR A 208 -0.63 -3.04 -6.93
CA THR A 208 -1.62 -3.51 -5.96
C THR A 208 -2.56 -4.53 -6.63
N ASP A 209 -3.45 -5.14 -5.85
CA ASP A 209 -4.47 -6.02 -6.40
C ASP A 209 -5.68 -5.24 -6.92
N ILE A 210 -6.60 -5.97 -7.54
CA ILE A 210 -7.86 -5.40 -8.05
C ILE A 210 -8.87 -5.06 -6.94
N ASP A 211 -8.68 -5.56 -5.72
CA ASP A 211 -9.62 -5.31 -4.61
C ASP A 211 -9.48 -3.88 -4.08
N GLU A 212 -8.31 -3.25 -4.26
CA GLU A 212 -8.08 -1.82 -4.00
C GLU A 212 -8.70 -0.87 -5.04
N TYR A 213 -9.34 -1.42 -6.08
CA TYR A 213 -10.01 -0.63 -7.09
C TYR A 213 -11.28 0.03 -6.54
N SER A 214 -11.30 1.36 -6.51
CA SER A 214 -12.49 2.14 -6.18
C SER A 214 -12.68 3.32 -7.12
N ILE A 215 -13.92 3.82 -7.19
CA ILE A 215 -14.28 4.98 -8.03
C ILE A 215 -13.47 6.21 -7.63
N GLU A 216 -13.28 6.47 -6.33
CA GLU A 216 -12.51 7.62 -5.85
C GLU A 216 -11.03 7.53 -6.27
N LEU A 217 -10.43 6.34 -6.21
CA LEU A 217 -9.03 6.15 -6.62
C LEU A 217 -8.89 6.32 -8.12
N ARG A 218 -9.80 5.72 -8.88
CA ARG A 218 -9.85 5.82 -10.34
C ARG A 218 -9.99 7.27 -10.80
N ASP A 219 -10.95 8.01 -10.26
CA ASP A 219 -11.19 9.41 -10.62
C ASP A 219 -9.96 10.27 -10.29
N PHE A 220 -9.30 10.00 -9.16
CA PHE A 220 -8.03 10.64 -8.84
C PHE A 220 -6.92 10.30 -9.85
N LEU A 221 -6.72 9.02 -10.17
CA LEU A 221 -5.69 8.58 -11.13
C LEU A 221 -5.93 9.19 -12.52
N VAL A 222 -7.18 9.25 -12.97
CA VAL A 222 -7.56 9.91 -14.23
C VAL A 222 -7.28 11.43 -14.15
N SER A 223 -7.58 12.07 -13.02
CA SER A 223 -7.34 13.52 -12.85
C SER A 223 -5.88 13.92 -12.96
N ILE A 224 -4.95 13.03 -12.62
CA ILE A 224 -3.50 13.24 -12.75
C ILE A 224 -2.93 12.64 -14.05
N SER A 225 -3.79 12.17 -14.97
CA SER A 225 -3.38 11.50 -16.22
C SER A 225 -2.46 10.29 -16.00
N ALA A 226 -2.69 9.53 -14.93
CA ALA A 226 -1.95 8.30 -14.66
C ALA A 226 -2.25 7.21 -15.70
N GLN A 227 -1.25 6.38 -16.00
CA GLN A 227 -1.41 5.19 -16.82
C GLN A 227 -1.92 4.03 -15.95
N ILE A 228 -3.15 3.60 -16.19
CA ILE A 228 -3.81 2.54 -15.42
C ILE A 228 -3.75 1.23 -16.20
N TYR A 229 -3.29 0.17 -15.55
CA TYR A 229 -3.27 -1.19 -16.08
C TYR A 229 -4.12 -2.08 -15.20
N GLY A 230 -5.00 -2.88 -15.79
CA GLY A 230 -5.96 -3.69 -15.05
C GLY A 230 -7.25 -2.94 -14.66
N GLY A 231 -8.08 -3.55 -13.82
CA GLY A 231 -9.36 -2.98 -13.41
C GLY A 231 -10.37 -2.90 -14.57
N ASP A 232 -10.90 -1.70 -14.85
CA ASP A 232 -11.81 -1.44 -15.99
C ASP A 232 -11.16 -1.76 -17.35
N PHE A 233 -9.83 -1.77 -17.45
CA PHE A 233 -9.09 -1.94 -18.70
C PHE A 233 -8.77 -3.41 -19.04
N GLY A 234 -9.27 -4.35 -18.24
CA GLY A 234 -9.10 -5.78 -18.46
C GLY A 234 -8.36 -6.49 -17.32
N ALA A 235 -8.21 -7.81 -17.43
CA ALA A 235 -7.41 -8.57 -16.48
C ALA A 235 -5.92 -8.32 -16.75
N TYR A 236 -5.18 -7.94 -15.70
CA TYR A 236 -3.74 -7.78 -15.74
C TYR A 236 -3.13 -8.74 -14.72
N SER A 237 -2.27 -9.65 -15.16
CA SER A 237 -1.66 -10.65 -14.29
C SER A 237 -0.23 -10.27 -13.90
N MET A 238 0.29 -10.91 -12.86
CA MET A 238 1.70 -10.77 -12.48
C MET A 238 2.68 -11.16 -13.60
N LYS A 239 2.28 -12.04 -14.53
CA LYS A 239 3.11 -12.37 -15.71
C LYS A 239 3.20 -11.18 -16.67
N ASP A 240 2.09 -10.50 -16.91
CA ASP A 240 2.05 -9.30 -17.76
C ASP A 240 2.88 -8.18 -17.12
N LEU A 241 2.79 -8.04 -15.80
CA LEU A 241 3.62 -7.12 -15.03
C LEU A 241 5.12 -7.45 -15.18
N GLN A 242 5.52 -8.72 -15.09
CA GLN A 242 6.91 -9.13 -15.30
C GLN A 242 7.40 -8.76 -16.70
N GLN A 243 6.60 -9.02 -17.73
CA GLN A 243 6.95 -8.69 -19.11
C GLN A 243 7.07 -7.17 -19.33
N PHE A 244 6.15 -6.40 -18.75
CA PHE A 244 6.22 -4.94 -18.78
C PHE A 244 7.50 -4.43 -18.11
N MET A 245 7.83 -4.96 -16.92
CA MET A 245 9.00 -4.54 -16.17
C MET A 245 10.30 -4.90 -16.89
N ASP A 246 10.38 -6.04 -17.57
CA ASP A 246 11.54 -6.41 -18.38
C ASP A 246 11.79 -5.36 -19.50
N GLY A 247 10.72 -4.83 -20.10
CA GLY A 247 10.78 -3.71 -21.06
C GLY A 247 11.18 -2.38 -20.40
N ALA A 248 10.56 -2.03 -19.27
CA ALA A 248 10.83 -0.79 -18.55
C ALA A 248 12.29 -0.72 -18.05
N VAL A 249 12.80 -1.81 -17.47
CA VAL A 249 14.20 -1.93 -17.03
C VAL A 249 15.16 -1.59 -18.16
N SER A 250 14.90 -2.07 -19.38
CA SER A 250 15.76 -1.79 -20.53
C SER A 250 15.83 -0.30 -20.91
N LYS A 251 14.77 0.48 -20.60
CA LYS A 251 14.65 1.91 -20.89
C LYS A 251 15.29 2.80 -19.82
N TYR A 252 15.11 2.45 -18.54
CA TYR A 252 15.52 3.31 -17.42
C TYR A 252 16.88 2.95 -16.82
N CYS A 253 17.37 1.72 -17.05
CA CYS A 253 18.53 1.19 -16.34
C CYS A 253 19.80 1.07 -17.18
N LYS A 254 19.67 1.08 -18.51
CA LYS A 254 20.81 1.22 -19.44
C LYS A 254 21.42 2.61 -19.40
#